data_AF-A0A7S0VXP5-F1
#
_entry.id   AF-A0A7S0VXP5-F1
#
_cell.length_a   1.000
_cell.length_b   1.000
_cell.length_c   1.000
_cell.angle_alpha   90.00
_cell.angle_beta   90.00
_cell.angle_gamma   90.00
#
_symmetry.space_group_name_H-M   'P 1'
#
loop_
_entity.id
_entity.type
_entity.pdbx_description
1 polymer ?
#
loop_
_entity_poly.entity_id
_entity_poly.type
_entity_poly.pdbx_seq_one_letter_code
_entity_poly.pdbx_strand_id
1 'polypeptide(L)'
;EKKEEEEKKEEEEKKEEEDQENEGREGEGGDGEDGQEEGEEREEEGESPRSTLPIITITNTNTPLTTVALDDATCRLLHKKKKATKIPTRRKALYENCRLLAPDGEVLCTCGRKKIEWYIARGLATLLTEDPPTVQLLFEPQGRSSKGDEYYLSDKRNRCCVCGNSGQYLRHHVVPHCYRQHFPEEMKSHLSHDVVLICTTCHQACSRADQNFMSYIEAVLGFKV
;
A
#
# COMPACT_ATOMS: atom_id res chain seq x y z
N GLU A 1 -35.08 -26.57 -18.16
CA GLU A 1 -33.86 -26.98 -18.89
C GLU A 1 -33.13 -25.80 -19.53
N LYS A 2 -33.30 -25.43 -20.81
CA LYS A 2 -32.47 -24.34 -21.41
C LYS A 2 -32.52 -22.99 -20.70
N LYS A 3 -33.66 -22.62 -20.11
CA LYS A 3 -33.84 -21.34 -19.42
C LYS A 3 -33.24 -21.32 -18.00
N GLU A 4 -33.22 -22.48 -17.32
CA GLU A 4 -32.57 -22.63 -16.00
C GLU A 4 -31.04 -22.72 -16.13
N GLU A 5 -30.55 -23.19 -17.28
CA GLU A 5 -29.12 -23.25 -17.59
C GLU A 5 -28.55 -21.85 -17.91
N GLU A 6 -29.36 -20.98 -18.51
CA GLU A 6 -29.04 -19.57 -18.76
C GLU A 6 -29.05 -18.75 -17.46
N GLU A 7 -30.04 -18.96 -16.59
CA GLU A 7 -30.16 -18.27 -15.29
C GLU A 7 -29.02 -18.67 -14.33
N LYS A 8 -28.59 -19.94 -14.34
CA LYS A 8 -27.40 -20.38 -13.60
C LYS A 8 -26.10 -19.78 -14.12
N LYS A 9 -26.03 -19.51 -15.42
CA LYS A 9 -24.83 -18.93 -16.05
C LYS A 9 -24.72 -17.43 -15.75
N GLU A 10 -25.85 -16.71 -15.71
CA GLU A 10 -25.89 -15.32 -15.23
C GLU A 10 -25.59 -15.20 -13.73
N GLU A 11 -25.97 -16.19 -12.92
CA GLU A 11 -25.67 -16.22 -11.48
C GLU A 11 -24.19 -16.56 -11.20
N GLU A 12 -23.54 -17.36 -12.06
CA GLU A 12 -22.08 -17.58 -12.04
C GLU A 12 -21.30 -16.36 -12.53
N GLU A 13 -21.73 -15.66 -13.59
CA GLU A 13 -21.08 -14.45 -14.12
C GLU A 13 -21.10 -13.29 -13.11
N LYS A 14 -22.22 -13.11 -12.37
CA LYS A 14 -22.29 -12.10 -11.30
C LYS A 14 -21.35 -12.40 -10.14
N LYS A 15 -21.09 -13.68 -9.87
CA LYS A 15 -20.18 -14.13 -8.82
C LYS A 15 -18.71 -13.92 -9.21
N GLU A 16 -18.37 -14.08 -10.48
CA GLU A 16 -17.02 -13.79 -11.02
C GLU A 16 -16.70 -12.28 -11.08
N GLU A 17 -17.70 -11.42 -11.28
CA GLU A 17 -17.54 -9.96 -11.23
C GLU A 17 -17.39 -9.45 -9.78
N GLU A 18 -18.14 -10.03 -8.84
CA GLU A 18 -18.03 -9.74 -7.41
C GLU A 18 -16.68 -10.23 -6.84
N ASP A 19 -16.15 -11.37 -7.32
CA ASP A 19 -14.82 -11.88 -6.96
C ASP A 19 -13.67 -11.01 -7.52
N GLN A 20 -13.84 -10.39 -8.70
CA GLN A 20 -12.86 -9.43 -9.24
C GLN A 20 -12.83 -8.10 -8.46
N GLU A 21 -13.97 -7.67 -7.89
CA GLU A 21 -14.01 -6.55 -6.96
C GLU A 21 -13.51 -6.92 -5.55
N ASN A 22 -13.79 -8.14 -5.08
CA ASN A 22 -13.35 -8.60 -3.77
C ASN A 22 -11.87 -8.95 -3.70
N GLU A 23 -11.21 -9.38 -4.78
CA GLU A 23 -9.74 -9.51 -4.80
C GLU A 23 -9.02 -8.14 -4.66
N GLY A 24 -9.74 -7.02 -4.90
CA GLY A 24 -9.31 -5.67 -4.55
C GLY A 24 -9.51 -5.28 -3.08
N ARG A 25 -10.33 -6.05 -2.35
CA ARG A 25 -10.69 -5.85 -0.94
C ARG A 25 -10.00 -6.86 0.00
N GLU A 26 -9.66 -8.04 -0.50
CA GLU A 26 -8.88 -9.08 0.18
C GLU A 26 -7.37 -8.83 0.03
N GLY A 27 -6.95 -7.65 0.48
CA GLY A 27 -5.55 -7.33 0.80
C GLY A 27 -5.37 -6.91 2.26
N GLU A 28 -6.41 -7.07 3.07
CA GLU A 28 -6.43 -6.85 4.52
C GLU A 28 -6.44 -8.19 5.26
N GLY A 29 -5.45 -9.04 4.96
CA GLY A 29 -5.14 -10.26 5.71
C GLY A 29 -3.64 -10.29 5.94
N GLY A 30 -3.23 -10.29 7.20
CA GLY A 30 -1.81 -10.31 7.55
C GLY A 30 -1.16 -11.63 7.15
N ASP A 31 -0.08 -11.54 6.36
CA ASP A 31 0.87 -12.63 6.20
C ASP A 31 2.25 -12.12 6.63
N GLY A 32 2.55 -12.38 7.90
CA GLY A 32 3.91 -12.70 8.27
C GLY A 32 4.16 -14.15 7.90
N GLU A 33 5.21 -14.41 7.13
CA GLU A 33 6.16 -15.52 7.29
C GLU A 33 7.07 -15.56 6.06
N ASP A 34 8.22 -14.91 6.17
CA ASP A 34 9.43 -15.34 5.46
C ASP A 34 10.49 -15.51 6.56
N GLY A 35 10.56 -16.74 7.07
CA GLY A 35 11.63 -17.16 7.95
C GLY A 35 12.89 -17.40 7.12
N GLN A 36 14.00 -16.79 7.56
CA GLN A 36 15.32 -17.41 7.49
C GLN A 36 16.29 -16.70 8.43
N GLU A 37 16.97 -17.54 9.21
CA GLU A 37 18.06 -17.28 10.14
C GLU A 37 19.24 -16.61 9.42
N GLU A 38 19.94 -15.69 10.10
CA GLU A 38 21.41 -15.59 10.09
C GLU A 38 21.89 -14.47 11.03
N GLY A 39 22.89 -14.79 11.86
CA GLY A 39 23.93 -13.86 12.32
C GLY A 39 23.69 -13.07 13.61
N GLU A 40 23.95 -13.68 14.76
CA GLU A 40 24.23 -12.99 16.01
C GLU A 40 25.63 -12.35 15.93
N GLU A 41 25.71 -11.07 15.54
CA GLU A 41 26.92 -10.27 15.68
C GLU A 41 26.84 -9.42 16.95
N ARG A 42 27.74 -9.75 17.88
CA ARG A 42 27.98 -9.12 19.17
C ARG A 42 28.71 -7.79 18.95
N GLU A 43 28.01 -6.67 19.06
CA GLU A 43 28.64 -5.34 19.16
C GLU A 43 28.90 -4.96 20.63
N GLU A 44 30.14 -4.54 20.89
CA GLU A 44 30.70 -4.22 22.19
C GLU A 44 30.07 -2.96 22.82
N GLU A 45 29.93 -3.00 24.16
CA GLU A 45 29.51 -1.88 24.97
C GLU A 45 30.55 -0.76 24.94
N GLY A 46 30.29 0.28 24.16
CA GLY A 46 31.01 1.56 24.23
C GLY A 46 30.35 2.51 25.23
N GLU A 47 31.04 2.80 26.34
CA GLU A 47 30.67 3.85 27.30
C GLU A 47 30.46 5.21 26.61
N SER A 48 29.32 5.85 26.86
CA SER A 48 29.08 7.25 26.49
C SER A 48 28.83 8.12 27.73
N PRO A 49 29.27 9.40 27.72
CA PRO A 49 29.39 10.21 28.92
C PRO A 49 28.04 10.76 29.41
N ARG A 50 27.99 11.01 30.73
CA ARG A 50 26.89 11.59 31.52
C ARG A 50 26.00 12.58 30.75
N SER A 51 24.72 12.25 30.70
CA SER A 51 23.62 13.13 30.25
C SER A 51 23.46 14.35 31.15
N THR A 52 23.57 15.54 30.59
CA THR A 52 22.97 16.76 31.15
C THR A 52 21.50 16.81 30.72
N LEU A 53 20.59 16.80 31.69
CA LEU A 53 19.13 16.87 31.47
C LEU A 53 18.73 18.22 30.84
N PRO A 54 17.76 18.28 29.91
CA PRO A 54 17.21 19.55 29.44
C PRO A 54 16.28 20.15 30.50
N ILE A 55 16.61 21.37 30.96
CA ILE A 55 15.75 22.17 31.82
C ILE A 55 14.65 22.78 30.94
N ILE A 56 13.41 22.31 31.08
CA ILE A 56 12.24 22.96 30.48
C ILE A 56 11.70 23.95 31.52
N THR A 57 11.94 25.24 31.32
CA THR A 57 11.38 26.31 32.15
C THR A 57 9.99 26.68 31.65
N ILE A 58 8.95 26.34 32.40
CA ILE A 58 7.61 26.88 32.19
C ILE A 58 7.39 27.96 33.25
N THR A 59 7.35 29.23 32.86
CA THR A 59 7.04 30.34 33.77
C THR A 59 5.54 30.48 33.93
N ASN A 60 5.01 30.14 35.10
CA ASN A 60 3.69 30.59 35.52
C ASN A 60 3.78 31.26 36.89
N THR A 61 3.19 32.44 36.97
CA THR A 61 3.25 33.37 38.10
C THR A 61 2.26 32.98 39.20
N ASN A 62 2.74 32.97 40.45
CA ASN A 62 2.01 32.84 41.73
C ASN A 62 1.79 31.44 42.34
N THR A 63 2.83 30.61 42.42
CA THR A 63 2.93 29.56 43.47
C THR A 63 4.39 29.36 43.88
N PRO A 64 4.71 29.20 45.19
CA PRO A 64 6.07 28.90 45.61
C PRO A 64 6.52 27.58 44.97
N LEU A 65 7.66 27.63 44.28
CA LEU A 65 8.24 26.56 43.50
C LEU A 65 8.57 25.38 44.43
N THR A 66 7.62 24.49 44.61
CA THR A 66 7.82 23.24 45.33
C THR A 66 8.36 22.26 44.31
N THR A 67 9.66 22.02 44.33
CA THR A 67 10.31 21.04 43.45
C THR A 67 9.86 19.65 43.87
N VAL A 68 8.76 19.17 43.30
CA VAL A 68 8.32 17.78 43.49
C VAL A 68 9.26 16.92 42.65
N ALA A 69 10.15 16.20 43.31
CA ALA A 69 10.94 15.18 42.64
C ALA A 69 9.98 14.12 42.08
N LEU A 70 9.92 13.98 40.76
CA LEU A 70 9.20 12.88 40.14
C LEU A 70 9.79 11.58 40.66
N ASP A 71 8.94 10.66 41.10
CA ASP A 71 9.40 9.35 41.54
C ASP A 71 10.06 8.60 40.37
N ASP A 72 10.96 7.70 40.72
CA ASP A 72 11.78 6.96 39.75
C ASP A 72 10.90 6.11 38.81
N ALA A 73 9.69 5.73 39.27
CA ALA A 73 8.67 5.06 38.48
C ALA A 73 8.06 5.96 37.38
N THR A 74 7.71 7.20 37.71
CA THR A 74 7.17 8.18 36.74
C THR A 74 8.25 8.59 35.74
N CYS A 75 9.47 8.81 36.21
CA CYS A 75 10.62 9.04 35.32
C CYS A 75 10.84 7.87 34.35
N ARG A 76 10.79 6.61 34.81
CA ARG A 76 10.90 5.44 33.93
C ARG A 76 9.73 5.31 32.95
N LEU A 77 8.51 5.71 33.35
CA LEU A 77 7.33 5.67 32.47
C LEU A 77 7.44 6.71 31.34
N LEU A 78 7.92 7.91 31.65
CA LEU A 78 8.16 8.99 30.68
C LEU A 78 9.33 8.67 29.73
N HIS A 79 10.39 8.02 30.23
CA HIS A 79 11.54 7.59 29.45
C HIS A 79 11.38 6.19 28.84
N LYS A 80 10.22 5.55 28.98
CA LYS A 80 9.93 4.24 28.35
C LYS A 80 9.89 4.47 26.84
N LYS A 81 11.04 4.32 26.18
CA LYS A 81 11.17 4.34 24.72
C LYS A 81 10.16 3.33 24.17
N LYS A 82 9.05 3.82 23.61
CA LYS A 82 8.12 2.98 22.86
C LYS A 82 8.95 2.34 21.76
N LYS A 83 9.03 1.00 21.75
CA LYS A 83 9.71 0.28 20.68
C LYS A 83 9.09 0.76 19.36
N ALA A 84 9.91 1.32 18.47
CA ALA A 84 9.44 1.77 17.18
C ALA A 84 8.87 0.55 16.44
N THR A 85 7.56 0.51 16.26
CA THR A 85 6.91 -0.50 15.45
C THR A 85 7.42 -0.33 14.02
N LYS A 86 8.21 -1.29 13.54
CA LYS A 86 8.71 -1.28 12.16
C LYS A 86 7.50 -1.36 11.23
N ILE A 87 7.33 -0.36 10.37
CA ILE A 87 6.31 -0.39 9.33
C ILE A 87 6.71 -1.52 8.36
N PRO A 88 5.83 -2.49 8.08
CA PRO A 88 6.17 -3.56 7.16
C PRO A 88 6.42 -2.96 5.77
N THR A 89 7.58 -3.26 5.20
CA THR A 89 7.97 -2.78 3.87
C THR A 89 8.10 -3.95 2.91
N ARG A 90 7.73 -3.73 1.67
CA ARG A 90 7.92 -4.74 0.63
C ARG A 90 9.40 -4.81 0.25
N ARG A 91 9.94 -6.03 0.22
CA ARG A 91 11.29 -6.33 -0.28
C ARG A 91 11.28 -6.66 -1.78
N LYS A 92 10.26 -7.38 -2.24
CA LYS A 92 10.08 -7.74 -3.66
C LYS A 92 9.57 -6.54 -4.47
N ALA A 93 9.97 -6.45 -5.74
CA ALA A 93 9.39 -5.52 -6.70
C ALA A 93 7.84 -5.59 -6.68
N LEU A 94 7.19 -4.42 -6.74
CA LEU A 94 5.73 -4.35 -6.94
C LEU A 94 5.41 -4.43 -8.43
N TYR A 95 6.06 -3.58 -9.22
CA TYR A 95 5.86 -3.52 -10.67
C TYR A 95 6.83 -4.46 -11.36
N GLU A 96 6.32 -5.60 -11.82
CA GLU A 96 7.07 -6.54 -12.66
C GLU A 96 6.89 -6.24 -14.16
N ASN A 97 6.00 -5.29 -14.51
CA ASN A 97 5.74 -4.79 -15.87
C ASN A 97 5.54 -5.90 -16.92
N CYS A 98 4.93 -7.02 -16.54
CA CYS A 98 4.59 -8.08 -17.48
C CYS A 98 3.42 -7.61 -18.37
N ARG A 99 3.41 -7.99 -19.65
CA ARG A 99 2.43 -7.48 -20.63
C ARG A 99 1.39 -8.54 -20.96
N LEU A 100 0.13 -8.11 -20.95
CA LEU A 100 -1.01 -8.92 -21.39
C LEU A 100 -1.51 -8.38 -22.73
N LEU A 101 -1.56 -9.25 -23.74
CA LEU A 101 -1.99 -8.93 -25.10
C LEU A 101 -3.32 -9.59 -25.43
N ALA A 102 -4.11 -8.94 -26.27
CA ALA A 102 -5.28 -9.52 -26.93
C ALA A 102 -4.87 -10.49 -28.06
N PRO A 103 -5.79 -11.33 -28.57
CA PRO A 103 -5.52 -12.26 -29.67
C PRO A 103 -5.01 -11.60 -30.95
N ASP A 104 -5.32 -10.31 -31.18
CA ASP A 104 -4.85 -9.52 -32.31
C ASP A 104 -3.49 -8.83 -32.07
N GLY A 105 -2.93 -8.96 -30.87
CA GLY A 105 -1.66 -8.37 -30.46
C GLY A 105 -1.77 -6.97 -29.85
N GLU A 106 -2.98 -6.45 -29.59
CA GLU A 106 -3.16 -5.21 -28.84
C GLU A 106 -2.71 -5.37 -27.38
N VAL A 107 -1.97 -4.39 -26.83
CA VAL A 107 -1.56 -4.41 -25.42
C VAL A 107 -2.74 -3.96 -24.56
N LEU A 108 -3.21 -4.84 -23.68
CA LEU A 108 -4.34 -4.57 -22.79
C LEU A 108 -3.91 -3.91 -21.49
N CYS A 109 -2.92 -4.48 -20.81
CA CYS A 109 -2.43 -3.93 -19.55
C CYS A 109 -1.01 -4.42 -19.20
N THR A 110 -0.41 -3.76 -18.21
CA THR A 110 0.75 -4.26 -17.48
C THR A 110 0.29 -4.91 -16.18
N CYS A 111 0.88 -6.05 -15.82
CA CYS A 111 0.50 -6.80 -14.61
C CYS A 111 1.69 -7.52 -13.96
N GLY A 112 1.42 -8.16 -12.82
CA GLY A 112 2.39 -8.98 -12.10
C GLY A 112 2.51 -10.39 -12.67
N ARG A 113 3.64 -11.03 -12.41
CA ARG A 113 3.99 -12.36 -12.92
C ARG A 113 3.01 -13.45 -12.44
N LYS A 114 2.51 -13.36 -11.21
CA LYS A 114 1.48 -14.29 -10.68
C LYS A 114 0.22 -14.32 -11.55
N LYS A 115 -0.21 -13.15 -12.05
CA LYS A 115 -1.42 -13.04 -12.91
C LYS A 115 -1.15 -13.70 -14.27
N ILE A 116 0.02 -13.47 -14.83
CA ILE A 116 0.46 -14.11 -16.07
C ILE A 116 0.50 -15.64 -15.93
N GLU A 117 1.11 -16.14 -14.86
CA GLU A 117 1.20 -17.56 -14.55
C GLU A 117 -0.20 -18.20 -14.41
N TRP A 118 -1.15 -17.50 -13.78
CA TRP A 118 -2.54 -17.94 -13.68
C TRP A 118 -3.19 -18.16 -15.05
N TYR A 119 -3.00 -17.22 -16.00
CA TYR A 119 -3.56 -17.34 -17.34
C TYR A 119 -2.93 -18.51 -18.12
N ILE A 120 -1.61 -18.68 -18.02
CA ILE A 120 -0.90 -19.79 -18.68
C ILE A 120 -1.33 -21.14 -18.09
N ALA A 121 -1.36 -21.25 -16.77
CA ALA A 121 -1.68 -22.50 -16.08
C ALA A 121 -3.09 -23.02 -16.41
N ARG A 122 -4.02 -22.12 -16.72
CA ARG A 122 -5.39 -22.44 -17.13
C ARG A 122 -5.56 -22.66 -18.64
N GLY A 123 -4.49 -22.53 -19.42
CA GLY A 123 -4.56 -22.62 -20.88
C GLY A 123 -5.36 -21.49 -21.51
N LEU A 124 -5.41 -20.32 -20.87
CA LEU A 124 -6.13 -19.13 -21.35
C LEU A 124 -5.22 -18.16 -22.12
N ALA A 125 -3.91 -18.32 -21.98
CA ALA A 125 -2.91 -17.50 -22.67
C ALA A 125 -1.68 -18.30 -23.07
N THR A 126 -0.99 -17.82 -24.11
CA THR A 126 0.29 -18.35 -24.58
C THR A 126 1.40 -17.36 -24.29
N LEU A 127 2.53 -17.87 -23.81
CA LEU A 127 3.74 -17.07 -23.61
C LEU A 127 4.39 -16.72 -24.94
N LEU A 128 4.61 -15.42 -25.18
CA LEU A 128 5.29 -14.92 -26.38
C LEU A 128 6.75 -14.53 -26.11
N THR A 129 7.03 -13.93 -24.95
CA THR A 129 8.38 -13.47 -24.58
C THR A 129 8.59 -13.64 -23.09
N GLU A 130 9.81 -14.02 -22.68
CA GLU A 130 10.13 -14.31 -21.28
C GLU A 130 10.58 -13.08 -20.47
N ASP A 131 11.21 -12.08 -21.11
CA ASP A 131 11.74 -10.89 -20.43
C ASP A 131 11.54 -9.58 -21.22
N PRO A 132 10.64 -8.67 -20.79
CA PRO A 132 9.64 -8.87 -19.74
C PRO A 132 8.58 -9.90 -20.17
N PRO A 133 8.02 -10.70 -19.24
CA PRO A 133 7.02 -11.71 -19.57
C PRO A 133 5.85 -11.08 -20.31
N THR A 134 5.60 -11.58 -21.51
CA THR A 134 4.54 -11.09 -22.38
C THR A 134 3.71 -12.27 -22.83
N VAL A 135 2.42 -12.25 -22.53
CA VAL A 135 1.49 -13.31 -22.92
C VAL A 135 0.35 -12.78 -23.75
N GLN A 136 -0.16 -13.63 -24.62
CA GLN A 136 -1.30 -13.36 -25.47
C GLN A 136 -2.48 -14.22 -25.04
N LEU A 137 -3.62 -13.58 -24.79
CA LEU A 137 -4.88 -14.26 -24.52
C LEU A 137 -5.34 -15.05 -25.74
N LEU A 138 -5.97 -16.19 -25.50
CA LEU A 138 -6.57 -17.04 -26.54
C LEU A 138 -8.05 -16.73 -26.80
N PHE A 139 -8.61 -15.76 -26.07
CA PHE A 139 -10.00 -15.33 -26.17
C PHE A 139 -10.09 -13.81 -26.27
N GLU A 140 -11.23 -13.33 -26.78
CA GLU A 140 -11.50 -11.90 -26.91
C GLU A 140 -11.94 -11.32 -25.56
N PRO A 141 -11.19 -10.38 -24.96
CA PRO A 141 -11.57 -9.75 -23.70
C PRO A 141 -12.76 -8.80 -23.90
N GLN A 142 -13.66 -8.72 -22.92
CA GLN A 142 -14.80 -7.78 -22.97
C GLN A 142 -14.37 -6.31 -22.85
N GLY A 143 -13.24 -6.04 -22.20
CA GLY A 143 -12.68 -4.70 -22.04
C GLY A 143 -11.38 -4.54 -22.82
N ARG A 144 -11.36 -3.54 -23.72
CA ARG A 144 -10.13 -3.05 -24.37
C ARG A 144 -9.83 -1.64 -23.86
N SER A 145 -8.55 -1.32 -23.73
CA SER A 145 -8.11 0.03 -23.39
C SER A 145 -8.58 1.02 -24.46
N SER A 146 -9.14 2.15 -24.04
CA SER A 146 -9.52 3.22 -24.95
C SER A 146 -8.31 4.10 -25.29
N LYS A 147 -8.39 4.84 -26.40
CA LYS A 147 -7.38 5.86 -26.75
C LYS A 147 -7.28 6.89 -25.62
N GLY A 148 -6.23 6.81 -24.81
CA GLY A 148 -6.04 7.60 -23.57
C GLY A 148 -5.26 6.85 -22.48
N ASP A 149 -5.12 5.53 -22.60
CA ASP A 149 -4.55 4.67 -21.55
C ASP A 149 -3.02 4.55 -21.56
N GLU A 150 -2.31 5.46 -22.23
CA GLU A 150 -0.83 5.43 -22.32
C GLU A 150 -0.16 5.38 -20.94
N TYR A 151 -0.74 6.07 -19.95
CA TYR A 151 -0.28 6.00 -18.57
C TYR A 151 -0.37 4.59 -17.97
N TYR A 152 -1.45 3.85 -18.23
CA TYR A 152 -1.70 2.51 -17.69
C TYR A 152 -0.86 1.43 -18.38
N LEU A 153 -0.50 1.68 -19.64
CA LEU A 153 0.37 0.81 -20.43
C LEU A 153 1.87 1.08 -20.20
N SER A 154 2.21 2.22 -19.61
CA SER A 154 3.60 2.59 -19.34
C SER A 154 4.24 1.74 -18.25
N ASP A 155 5.52 1.42 -18.44
CA ASP A 155 6.31 0.69 -17.46
C ASP A 155 6.48 1.53 -16.18
N LYS A 156 6.10 0.95 -15.03
CA LYS A 156 6.17 1.62 -13.74
C LYS A 156 7.48 1.29 -13.03
N ARG A 157 8.05 2.29 -12.34
CA ARG A 157 9.32 2.13 -11.62
C ARG A 157 9.09 1.85 -10.14
N ASN A 158 9.83 0.89 -9.60
CA ASN A 158 9.81 0.51 -8.19
C ASN A 158 10.64 1.45 -7.32
N ARG A 159 10.15 2.66 -7.07
CA ARG A 159 10.79 3.66 -6.23
C ARG A 159 9.78 4.56 -5.54
N CYS A 160 10.22 5.25 -4.49
CA CYS A 160 9.41 6.25 -3.80
C CYS A 160 8.98 7.38 -4.77
N CYS A 161 7.69 7.64 -4.88
CA CYS A 161 7.12 8.73 -5.69
C CYS A 161 7.43 10.13 -5.15
N VAL A 162 7.86 10.24 -3.89
CA VAL A 162 8.19 11.52 -3.24
C VAL A 162 9.68 11.84 -3.37
N CYS A 163 10.55 10.94 -2.90
CA CYS A 163 12.00 11.19 -2.83
C CYS A 163 12.83 10.40 -3.85
N GLY A 164 12.23 9.48 -4.61
CA GLY A 164 12.92 8.67 -5.61
C GLY A 164 13.74 7.48 -5.05
N ASN A 165 13.78 7.29 -3.73
CA ASN A 165 14.57 6.21 -3.12
C ASN A 165 14.09 4.82 -3.57
N SER A 166 15.03 3.96 -3.94
CA SER A 166 14.82 2.56 -4.29
C SER A 166 15.31 1.66 -3.15
N GLY A 167 14.50 0.71 -2.71
CA GLY A 167 14.89 -0.22 -1.64
C GLY A 167 13.67 -0.77 -0.93
N GLN A 168 13.22 -0.06 0.12
CA GLN A 168 12.05 -0.42 0.91
C GLN A 168 10.94 0.61 0.70
N TYR A 169 9.82 0.15 0.18
CA TYR A 169 8.62 0.97 -0.06
C TYR A 169 7.36 0.18 0.25
N LEU A 170 6.28 0.92 0.39
CA LEU A 170 4.95 0.41 0.68
C LEU A 170 3.93 1.16 -0.20
N ARG A 171 2.74 0.57 -0.34
CA ARG A 171 1.62 1.16 -1.09
C ARG A 171 0.92 2.19 -0.22
N HIS A 172 0.74 3.39 -0.75
CA HIS A 172 0.03 4.48 -0.09
C HIS A 172 -1.10 4.97 -0.97
N HIS A 173 -2.29 5.09 -0.38
CA HIS A 173 -3.45 5.64 -1.06
C HIS A 173 -3.38 7.17 -1.01
N VAL A 174 -3.39 7.81 -2.18
CA VAL A 174 -3.38 9.28 -2.31
C VAL A 174 -4.62 9.89 -1.66
N VAL A 175 -5.77 9.23 -1.83
CA VAL A 175 -7.01 9.59 -1.14
C VAL A 175 -7.25 8.60 -0.02
N PRO A 176 -7.37 9.05 1.23
CA PRO A 176 -7.71 8.18 2.35
C PRO A 176 -8.99 7.38 2.14
N HIS A 177 -8.99 6.13 2.61
CA HIS A 177 -10.11 5.21 2.41
C HIS A 177 -11.44 5.74 2.97
N CYS A 178 -11.40 6.43 4.12
CA CYS A 178 -12.58 7.03 4.75
C CYS A 178 -13.26 8.08 3.86
N TYR A 179 -12.54 8.73 2.95
CA TYR A 179 -13.12 9.63 1.95
C TYR A 179 -13.50 8.90 0.67
N ARG A 180 -12.68 7.93 0.26
CA ARG A 180 -12.88 7.19 -0.98
C ARG A 180 -14.22 6.45 -1.03
N GLN A 181 -14.71 5.95 0.10
CA GLN A 181 -16.02 5.27 0.16
C GLN A 181 -17.18 6.14 -0.35
N HIS A 182 -17.05 7.47 -0.27
CA HIS A 182 -18.05 8.44 -0.70
C HIS A 182 -17.91 8.87 -2.17
N PHE A 183 -16.92 8.35 -2.90
CA PHE A 183 -16.74 8.69 -4.31
C PHE A 183 -17.81 7.98 -5.18
N PRO A 184 -18.27 8.60 -6.27
CA PRO A 184 -18.97 7.94 -7.37
C PRO A 184 -18.25 6.69 -7.87
N GLU A 185 -19.00 5.71 -8.35
CA GLU A 185 -18.49 4.40 -8.75
C GLU A 185 -17.51 4.50 -9.93
N GLU A 186 -17.76 5.44 -10.83
CA GLU A 186 -16.90 5.72 -11.97
C GLU A 186 -15.48 6.12 -11.53
N MET A 187 -15.32 6.71 -10.34
CA MET A 187 -14.04 7.11 -9.75
C MET A 187 -13.47 6.08 -8.74
N LYS A 188 -14.16 4.96 -8.55
CA LYS A 188 -13.69 3.81 -7.77
C LYS A 188 -13.08 2.72 -8.65
N SER A 189 -13.39 2.69 -9.94
CA SER A 189 -12.75 1.80 -10.91
C SER A 189 -11.30 2.24 -11.27
N HIS A 190 -10.44 1.28 -11.65
CA HIS A 190 -9.09 1.52 -12.21
C HIS A 190 -8.12 2.37 -11.35
N LEU A 191 -8.01 2.04 -10.06
CA LEU A 191 -7.31 2.83 -9.03
C LEU A 191 -5.79 2.83 -9.05
N SER A 192 -5.15 2.29 -10.09
CA SER A 192 -3.70 2.16 -10.14
C SER A 192 -2.95 3.50 -10.09
N HIS A 193 -3.61 4.60 -10.47
CA HIS A 193 -3.04 5.96 -10.39
C HIS A 193 -3.13 6.58 -8.98
N ASP A 194 -4.09 6.15 -8.16
CA ASP A 194 -4.34 6.64 -6.80
C ASP A 194 -3.58 5.87 -5.72
N VAL A 195 -2.87 4.80 -6.11
CA VAL A 195 -2.05 3.99 -5.21
C VAL A 195 -0.60 4.11 -5.62
N VAL A 196 0.18 4.80 -4.79
CA VAL A 196 1.58 5.14 -5.07
C VAL A 196 2.55 4.37 -4.19
N LEU A 197 3.78 4.20 -4.67
CA LEU A 197 4.87 3.64 -3.87
C LEU A 197 5.59 4.74 -3.11
N ILE A 198 5.72 4.60 -1.79
CA ILE A 198 6.53 5.53 -0.98
C ILE A 198 7.39 4.79 0.03
N CYS A 199 8.56 5.34 0.34
CA CYS A 199 9.43 4.80 1.39
C CYS A 199 8.86 5.10 2.78
N THR A 200 9.37 4.42 3.81
CA THR A 200 8.90 4.56 5.20
C THR A 200 9.00 5.98 5.74
N THR A 201 10.07 6.71 5.41
CA THR A 201 10.27 8.09 5.87
C THR A 201 9.24 9.04 5.25
N CYS A 202 9.03 8.95 3.93
CA CYS A 202 8.00 9.72 3.24
C CYS A 202 6.60 9.31 3.69
N HIS A 203 6.35 8.02 3.93
CA HIS A 203 5.06 7.55 4.45
C HIS A 203 4.73 8.18 5.79
N GLN A 204 5.66 8.21 6.75
CA GLN A 204 5.43 8.86 8.04
C GLN A 204 5.11 10.36 7.89
N ALA A 205 5.76 11.04 6.95
CA ALA A 205 5.48 12.44 6.66
C ALA A 205 4.09 12.63 6.03
N CYS A 206 3.75 11.81 5.01
CA CYS A 206 2.44 11.80 4.37
C CYS A 206 1.34 11.50 5.38
N SER A 207 1.44 10.43 6.18
CA SER A 207 0.42 10.09 7.19
C SER A 207 0.17 11.20 8.20
N ARG A 208 1.20 11.97 8.59
CA ARG A 208 1.02 13.15 9.47
C ARG A 208 0.30 14.28 8.74
N ALA A 209 0.64 14.53 7.48
CA ALA A 209 -0.04 15.52 6.66
C ALA A 209 -1.51 15.14 6.43
N ASP A 210 -1.79 13.86 6.16
CA ASP A 210 -3.14 13.33 5.98
C ASP A 210 -3.97 13.55 7.25
N GLN A 211 -3.47 13.17 8.42
CA GLN A 211 -4.17 13.37 9.70
C GLN A 211 -4.46 14.84 9.99
N ASN A 212 -3.51 15.72 9.71
CA ASN A 212 -3.69 17.16 9.89
C ASN A 212 -4.76 17.71 8.93
N PHE A 213 -4.73 17.27 7.66
CA PHE A 213 -5.72 17.68 6.67
C PHE A 213 -7.11 17.14 7.00
N MET A 214 -7.20 15.89 7.45
CA MET A 214 -8.45 15.30 7.92
C MET A 214 -9.04 16.12 9.06
N SER A 215 -8.24 16.41 10.09
CA SER A 215 -8.67 17.21 11.24
C SER A 215 -9.13 18.62 10.83
N TYR A 216 -8.49 19.21 9.82
CA TYR A 216 -8.90 20.50 9.24
C TYR A 216 -10.25 20.40 8.53
N ILE A 217 -10.45 19.37 7.70
CA ILE A 217 -11.72 19.14 7.00
C ILE A 217 -12.85 18.92 8.00
N GLU A 218 -12.62 18.14 9.06
CA GLU A 218 -13.60 17.93 10.14
C GLU A 218 -13.98 19.25 10.82
N ALA A 219 -13.00 20.11 11.12
CA ALA A 219 -13.24 21.40 11.75
C ALA A 219 -14.01 22.39 10.86
N VAL A 220 -13.75 22.39 9.54
CA VAL A 220 -14.38 23.31 8.59
C VAL A 220 -15.80 22.87 8.23
N LEU A 221 -16.00 21.57 8.01
CA LEU A 221 -17.28 21.05 7.53
C LEU A 221 -18.18 20.53 8.66
N GLY A 222 -17.65 20.40 9.88
CA GLY A 222 -18.43 20.02 11.06
C GLY A 222 -18.89 18.57 11.09
N PHE A 223 -18.25 17.68 10.33
CA PHE A 223 -18.53 16.24 10.34
C PHE A 223 -17.26 15.43 10.60
N LYS A 224 -17.41 14.34 11.34
CA LYS A 224 -16.34 13.36 11.61
C LYS A 224 -16.53 12.17 10.69
N VAL A 225 -15.49 11.75 9.97
CA VAL A 225 -15.53 10.62 9.03
C VAL A 225 -14.99 9.36 9.68
#